data_AF-X1U6G7-F1
#
_entry.id   AF-X1U6G7-F1
#
_cell.length_a   1.000
_cell.length_b   1.000
_cell.length_c   1.000
_cell.angle_alpha   90.00
_cell.angle_beta   90.00
_cell.angle_gamma   90.00
#
_symmetry.space_group_name_H-M   'P 1'
#
loop_
_entity.id
_entity.type
_entity.pdbx_description
1 polymer ?
#
loop_
_entity_poly.entity_id
_entity_poly.type
_entity_poly.pdbx_seq_one_letter_code
_entity_poly.pdbx_strand_id
1 'polypeptide(L)'
;MVEPMQQMGGIMIPPKEYFPKLRRLCDENEILLVDDEASVCLGRSGKMWGIDHWKVTPDLMFFGKALSNGTQAISAVVGKRELMEKEKNLRVIHT
;
A
#
# COMPACT_ATOMS: atom_id res chain seq x y z
N MET A 1 -2.58 -2.03 -8.87
CA MET A 1 -1.66 -2.27 -7.73
C MET A 1 -0.27 -1.85 -8.15
N VAL A 2 0.45 -1.11 -7.32
CA VAL A 2 1.79 -0.57 -7.62
C VAL A 2 2.62 -0.50 -6.33
N GLU A 3 3.94 -0.66 -6.43
CA GLU A 3 4.88 -0.39 -5.32
C GLU A 3 5.29 1.11 -5.34
N PRO A 4 5.41 1.79 -4.18
CA PRO A 4 5.92 3.17 -4.10
C PRO A 4 7.31 3.33 -4.70
N MET A 5 8.19 2.36 -4.43
CA MET A 5 9.52 2.26 -4.98
C MET A 5 9.80 0.78 -5.27
N GLN A 6 9.99 0.44 -6.54
CA GLN A 6 10.18 -0.96 -6.93
C GLN A 6 11.58 -1.42 -6.55
N GLN A 7 11.70 -2.19 -5.47
CA GLN A 7 12.99 -2.71 -4.99
C GLN A 7 13.57 -3.71 -5.99
N MET A 8 12.78 -4.72 -6.37
CA MET A 8 13.23 -5.79 -7.28
C MET A 8 13.38 -5.33 -8.73
N GLY A 9 12.74 -4.22 -9.10
CA GLY A 9 12.87 -3.59 -10.42
C GLY A 9 14.15 -2.77 -10.61
N GLY A 10 15.08 -2.78 -9.64
CA GLY A 10 16.31 -2.00 -9.68
C GLY A 10 16.25 -0.70 -8.85
N ILE A 11 15.48 -0.69 -7.76
CA ILE A 11 15.30 0.49 -6.88
C ILE A 11 14.78 1.69 -7.69
N MET A 12 13.66 1.48 -8.37
CA MET A 12 13.04 2.51 -9.21
C MET A 12 12.22 3.46 -8.34
N ILE A 13 12.62 4.73 -8.30
CA ILE A 13 11.91 5.80 -7.60
C ILE A 13 11.13 6.60 -8.65
N PRO A 14 9.79 6.62 -8.60
CA PRO A 14 9.01 7.35 -9.57
C PRO A 14 9.11 8.88 -9.37
N PRO A 15 8.88 9.68 -10.42
CA PRO A 15 8.81 11.14 -10.32
C PRO A 15 7.77 11.61 -9.30
N LYS A 16 7.92 12.85 -8.79
CA LYS A 16 7.02 13.41 -7.77
C LYS A 16 5.56 13.51 -8.24
N GLU A 17 5.34 13.59 -9.55
CA GLU A 17 4.04 13.76 -10.17
C GLU A 17 3.33 12.42 -10.42
N TYR A 18 4.04 11.29 -10.34
CA TYR A 18 3.52 9.99 -10.75
C TYR A 18 2.31 9.56 -9.93
N PHE A 19 2.47 9.42 -8.60
CA PHE A 19 1.38 8.99 -7.73
C PHE A 19 0.21 9.98 -7.65
N PRO A 20 0.41 11.31 -7.58
CA PRO A 20 -0.70 12.25 -7.66
C PRO A 20 -1.51 12.12 -8.95
N LYS A 21 -0.85 11.92 -10.10
CA LYS A 21 -1.55 11.68 -11.38
C LYS A 21 -2.27 10.34 -11.40
N LEU A 22 -1.62 9.29 -10.90
CA LEU A 22 -2.21 7.95 -10.81
C LEU A 22 -3.46 7.95 -9.91
N ARG A 23 -3.40 8.62 -8.76
CA ARG A 23 -4.54 8.77 -7.85
C ARG A 23 -5.72 9.43 -8.53
N ARG A 24 -5.49 10.57 -9.20
CA ARG A 24 -6.53 11.27 -9.96
C ARG A 24 -7.13 10.38 -11.04
N LEU A 25 -6.30 9.66 -11.79
CA LEU A 25 -6.77 8.74 -12.83
C LEU A 25 -7.63 7.62 -12.26
N CYS A 26 -7.22 7.04 -11.12
CA CYS A 26 -7.99 6.03 -10.43
C CYS A 26 -9.35 6.57 -9.96
N ASP A 27 -9.38 7.79 -9.42
CA ASP A 27 -10.63 8.44 -8.96
C ASP A 27 -11.58 8.74 -10.12
N GLU A 28 -11.07 9.23 -11.26
CA GLU A 28 -11.87 9.54 -12.46
C GLU A 28 -12.49 8.30 -13.13
N ASN A 29 -11.91 7.11 -12.92
CA ASN A 29 -12.33 5.87 -13.57
C ASN A 29 -12.94 4.85 -12.60
N GLU A 30 -13.20 5.23 -11.35
CA GLU A 30 -13.71 4.33 -10.31
C GLU A 30 -12.83 3.08 -10.09
N ILE A 31 -11.51 3.25 -10.24
CA ILE A 31 -10.50 2.20 -10.07
C ILE A 31 -9.90 2.31 -8.67
N LEU A 32 -9.76 1.18 -7.99
CA LEU A 32 -9.07 1.12 -6.70
C LEU A 32 -7.55 1.25 -6.90
N LEU A 33 -6.94 2.19 -6.18
CA LEU A 33 -5.49 2.26 -6.03
C LEU A 33 -5.06 1.36 -4.87
N VAL A 34 -4.32 0.31 -5.21
CA VAL A 34 -3.73 -0.62 -4.25
C VAL A 34 -2.23 -0.35 -4.17
N ASP A 35 -1.75 -0.09 -2.97
CA ASP A 35 -0.36 0.19 -2.66
C ASP A 35 0.34 -1.05 -2.09
N ASP A 36 1.36 -1.54 -2.80
CA ASP A 36 2.19 -2.66 -2.37
C ASP A 36 3.41 -2.14 -1.59
N GLU A 37 3.27 -2.18 -0.28
CA GLU A 37 4.22 -1.67 0.70
C GLU A 37 5.14 -2.77 1.23
N ALA A 38 5.10 -3.98 0.66
CA ALA A 38 5.72 -5.15 1.24
C ALA A 38 7.23 -5.01 1.46
N SER A 39 7.92 -4.15 0.72
CA SER A 39 9.38 -3.97 0.80
C SER A 39 9.81 -2.59 1.31
N VAL A 40 8.93 -1.58 1.32
CA VAL A 40 9.30 -0.16 1.52
C VAL A 40 8.63 0.52 2.73
N CYS A 41 7.76 -0.20 3.45
CA CYS A 41 7.08 0.27 4.65
C CYS A 41 7.91 0.23 5.93
N LEU A 42 7.25 0.59 7.04
CA LEU A 42 7.70 0.48 8.42
C LEU A 42 9.07 1.13 8.63
N GLY A 43 9.26 2.32 8.06
CA GLY A 43 10.48 3.10 8.21
C GLY A 43 11.58 2.80 7.19
N ARG A 44 11.45 1.77 6.33
CA ARG A 44 12.52 1.40 5.38
C ARG A 44 12.94 2.55 4.47
N SER A 45 11.99 3.38 4.03
CA SER A 45 12.21 4.52 3.15
C SER A 45 12.37 5.87 3.89
N GLY A 46 12.49 5.86 5.22
CA GLY A 46 12.54 7.06 6.06
C GLY A 46 11.17 7.66 6.41
N LYS A 47 10.07 7.07 5.92
CA LYS A 47 8.70 7.35 6.35
C LYS A 47 8.02 6.07 6.83
N MET A 48 6.88 6.20 7.53
CA MET A 48 6.11 5.03 7.96
C MET A 48 5.69 4.18 6.76
N TRP A 49 5.16 4.83 5.72
CA TRP A 49 4.80 4.20 4.45
C TRP A 49 5.61 4.83 3.32
N GLY A 50 6.07 4.04 2.35
CA GLY A 50 6.69 4.54 1.13
C GLY A 50 5.81 5.53 0.37
N ILE A 51 4.50 5.29 0.28
CA ILE A 51 3.57 6.16 -0.45
C ILE A 51 3.47 7.58 0.14
N ASP A 52 3.80 7.74 1.43
CA ASP A 52 3.78 9.04 2.13
C ASP A 52 4.74 10.05 1.50
N HIS A 53 5.75 9.62 0.73
CA HIS A 53 6.63 10.52 -0.02
C HIS A 53 5.88 11.35 -1.08
N TRP A 54 4.75 10.84 -1.58
CA TRP A 54 3.91 11.50 -2.58
C TRP A 54 2.65 12.15 -2.03
N LYS A 55 2.40 12.06 -0.71
CA LYS A 55 1.18 12.58 -0.05
C LYS A 55 -0.12 12.06 -0.69
N VAL A 56 -0.11 10.80 -1.11
CA VAL A 56 -1.26 10.12 -1.71
C VAL A 56 -1.78 9.07 -0.73
N THR A 57 -3.10 8.99 -0.59
CA THR A 57 -3.76 7.95 0.19
C THR A 57 -4.33 6.90 -0.77
N PRO A 58 -3.86 5.64 -0.71
CA PRO A 58 -4.42 4.55 -1.51
C PRO A 58 -5.75 4.06 -0.92
N ASP A 59 -6.49 3.27 -1.69
CA ASP A 59 -7.75 2.64 -1.26
C ASP A 59 -7.49 1.40 -0.40
N LEU A 60 -6.45 0.64 -0.78
CA LEU A 60 -5.95 -0.53 -0.07
C LEU A 60 -4.42 -0.47 0.01
N MET A 61 -3.85 -1.03 1.07
CA MET A 61 -2.42 -1.16 1.25
C MET A 61 -2.09 -2.56 1.76
N PHE A 62 -1.09 -3.19 1.16
CA PHE A 62 -0.59 -4.51 1.56
C PHE A 62 0.82 -4.38 2.14
N PHE A 63 1.05 -4.99 3.30
CA PHE A 63 2.38 -5.05 3.90
C PHE A 63 2.60 -6.36 4.67
N GLY A 64 3.86 -6.66 4.94
CA GLY A 64 4.30 -7.87 5.61
C GLY A 64 5.77 -7.69 5.95
N LYS A 65 6.63 -8.64 5.57
CA LYS A 65 8.11 -8.58 5.73
C LYS A 65 8.55 -7.99 7.07
N ALA A 66 8.83 -6.68 7.11
CA ALA A 66 9.25 -5.96 8.32
C ALA A 66 8.20 -5.97 9.44
N LEU A 67 6.94 -6.34 9.16
CA LEU A 67 5.84 -6.39 10.11
C LEU A 67 6.15 -7.24 11.35
N SER A 68 6.75 -8.42 11.18
CA SER A 68 7.24 -9.26 12.29
C SER A 68 8.73 -9.10 12.55
N ASN A 69 9.39 -8.20 11.83
CA ASN A 69 10.85 -8.11 11.78
C ASN A 69 11.51 -9.48 11.50
N GLY A 70 10.89 -10.32 10.66
CA GLY A 70 11.38 -11.65 10.30
C GLY A 70 11.16 -12.75 11.34
N THR A 71 10.50 -12.46 12.47
CA THR A 71 10.28 -13.46 13.53
C THR A 71 9.13 -14.43 13.24
N GLN A 72 8.15 -14.01 12.43
CA GLN A 72 6.96 -14.80 12.10
C GLN A 72 6.49 -14.52 10.67
N ALA A 73 5.84 -15.50 10.04
CA ALA A 73 5.19 -15.32 8.75
C ALA A 73 3.83 -14.62 8.96
N ILE A 74 3.81 -13.29 8.81
CA ILE A 74 2.61 -12.47 8.94
C ILE A 74 2.58 -11.39 7.85
N SER A 75 1.37 -11.10 7.37
CA SER A 75 1.08 -10.01 6.45
C SER A 75 -0.29 -9.44 6.78
N ALA A 76 -0.54 -8.23 6.32
CA ALA A 76 -1.78 -7.52 6.51
C ALA A 76 -2.18 -6.79 5.23
N VAL A 77 -3.50 -6.68 5.04
CA VAL A 77 -4.10 -5.76 4.08
C VAL A 77 -4.94 -4.79 4.90
N VAL A 78 -4.72 -3.51 4.72
CA VAL A 78 -5.53 -2.44 5.31
C VAL A 78 -6.21 -1.66 4.19
N GLY A 79 -7.36 -1.09 4.48
CA GLY A 79 -8.19 -0.46 3.46
C GLY A 79 -9.21 0.50 4.03
N LYS A 80 -9.81 1.30 3.15
CA LYS A 80 -10.97 2.12 3.51
C LYS A 80 -12.07 1.24 4.11
N ARG A 81 -12.68 1.71 5.20
CA ARG A 81 -13.70 0.98 5.95
C ARG A 81 -14.82 0.44 5.04
N GLU A 82 -15.35 1.30 4.17
CA GLU A 82 -16.41 0.96 3.22
C GLU A 82 -16.05 -0.19 2.26
N LEU A 83 -14.76 -0.35 1.93
CA LEU A 83 -14.28 -1.45 1.10
C LEU A 83 -14.16 -2.74 1.93
N MET A 84 -13.67 -2.64 3.15
CA MET A 84 -13.47 -3.78 4.06
C MET A 84 -14.80 -4.34 4.58
N GLU A 85 -15.81 -3.50 4.78
CA GLU A 85 -17.13 -3.87 5.28
C GLU A 85 -18.10 -4.33 4.17
N LYS A 86 -17.71 -4.17 2.90
CA LYS A 86 -18.55 -4.55 1.76
C LYS A 86 -18.81 -6.06 1.71
N GLU A 87 -17.85 -6.86 2.16
CA GLU A 87 -17.96 -8.32 2.17
C GLU A 87 -18.32 -8.85 3.57
N LYS A 88 -19.62 -9.12 3.76
CA LYS A 88 -20.19 -9.59 5.04
C LYS A 88 -19.78 -11.02 5.43
N ASN A 89 -19.17 -11.78 4.51
CA ASN A 89 -18.73 -13.16 4.75
C ASN A 89 -17.22 -13.28 5.02
N LEU A 90 -16.49 -12.17 5.13
CA LEU A 90 -15.08 -12.23 5.53
C LEU A 90 -15.01 -12.72 6.98
N ARG A 91 -14.39 -13.88 7.16
CA ARG A 91 -14.01 -14.37 8.49
C ARG A 91 -12.85 -13.51 9.00
N VAL A 92 -13.17 -12.39 9.63
CA VAL A 92 -12.20 -11.53 10.31
C VAL A 92 -11.69 -12.28 11.54
N ILE A 93 -10.40 -12.62 11.54
CA ILE A 93 -9.78 -13.40 12.62
C ILE A 93 -9.32 -12.48 13.76
N HIS A 94 -8.97 -11.22 13.45
CA HIS A 94 -8.59 -10.17 14.41
C HIS A 94 -8.89 -8.77 13.82
N THR A 95 -9.31 -7.83 14.69
CA THR A 95 -9.47 -6.38 14.44
C THR A 95 -8.57 -5.60 15.36
#